data_AF-C0QAB4-F1
#
_entry.id   AF-C0QAB4-F1
#
_cell.length_a   1.000
_cell.length_b   1.000
_cell.length_c   1.000
_cell.angle_alpha   90.00
_cell.angle_beta   90.00
_cell.angle_gamma   90.00
#
_symmetry.space_group_name_H-M   'P 1'
#
loop_
_entity.id
_entity.type
_entity.pdbx_description
1 polymer ?
#
loop_
_entity_poly.entity_id
_entity_poly.type
_entity_poly.pdbx_seq_one_letter_code
_entity_poly.pdbx_strand_id
1 'polypeptide(L)' 'MMKKTVDAIVESGLRDHVKIMVGGAPVTQAYADEIGADGFAPDAGSAAKLV' A
#
# COMPACT_ATOMS: atom_id res chain seq x y z
N MET A 1 -2.61 2.39 11.33
CA MET A 1 -2.74 3.69 10.63
C MET A 1 -2.89 3.50 9.13
N MET A 2 -2.04 2.67 8.49
CA MET A 2 -2.10 2.41 7.04
C MET A 2 -3.49 1.97 6.54
N LYS A 3 -4.13 0.98 7.18
CA LYS A 3 -5.51 0.57 6.83
C LYS A 3 -6.50 1.74 6.80
N LYS A 4 -6.48 2.61 7.83
CA LYS A 4 -7.39 3.77 7.89
C LYS A 4 -7.17 4.74 6.74
N THR A 5 -5.92 4.90 6.28
CA THR A 5 -5.61 5.72 5.11
C THR A 5 -6.12 5.08 3.82
N VAL A 6 -5.98 3.76 3.66
CA VAL A 6 -6.54 3.05 2.50
C VAL A 6 -8.06 3.19 2.48
N ASP A 7 -8.72 2.95 3.63
CA ASP A 7 -10.18 3.08 3.76
C ASP A 7 -10.64 4.51 3.43
N ALA A 8 -9.93 5.54 3.88
CA ALA A 8 -10.23 6.94 3.55
C ALA A 8 -10.09 7.25 2.04
N ILE A 9 -9.10 6.66 1.36
CA ILE A 9 -8.95 6.79 -0.11
C ILE A 9 -10.13 6.13 -0.82
N VAL A 10 -10.59 4.96 -0.35
CA VAL A 10 -11.79 4.28 -0.86
C VAL A 10 -13.02 5.15 -0.66
N GLU A 11 -13.24 5.67 0.55
CA GLU A 11 -14.38 6.54 0.89
C GLU A 11 -14.40 7.84 0.06
N SER A 12 -13.22 8.35 -0.32
CA SER A 12 -13.12 9.53 -1.21
C SER A 12 -13.44 9.25 -2.68
N GLY A 13 -13.65 7.99 -3.07
CA GLY A 13 -13.88 7.58 -4.45
C GLY A 13 -12.62 7.58 -5.32
N LEU A 14 -11.43 7.71 -4.72
CA LEU A 14 -10.16 7.80 -5.45
C LEU A 14 -9.47 6.44 -5.65
N ARG A 15 -10.00 5.35 -5.07
CA ARG A 15 -9.32 4.05 -5.02
C ARG A 15 -8.87 3.51 -6.39
N ASP A 16 -9.72 3.68 -7.40
CA ASP A 16 -9.45 3.18 -8.75
C ASP A 16 -8.57 4.10 -9.58
N HIS A 17 -8.26 5.30 -9.07
CA HIS A 17 -7.47 6.33 -9.75
C HIS A 17 -6.00 6.37 -9.30
N VAL A 18 -5.63 5.64 -8.25
CA VAL A 18 -4.28 5.63 -7.70
C VAL A 18 -3.79 4.22 -7.40
N LYS A 19 -2.45 4.05 -7.41
CA LYS A 19 -1.79 2.87 -6.85
C LYS A 19 -1.28 3.19 -5.45
N ILE A 20 -1.58 2.30 -4.50
CA ILE A 20 -1.19 2.44 -3.10
C ILE A 20 -0.10 1.41 -2.81
N MET A 21 1.09 1.88 -2.45
CA MET A 21 2.18 1.01 -2.01
C MET A 21 2.48 1.23 -0.53
N VAL A 22 2.87 0.16 0.16
CA VAL A 22 3.26 0.22 1.58
C VAL A 22 4.63 -0.40 1.82
N GLY A 23 5.29 0.02 2.90
CA GLY A 23 6.61 -0.47 3.27
C GLY A 23 6.95 -0.14 4.72
N GLY A 24 8.11 -0.62 5.16
CA GLY A 24 8.61 -0.48 6.54
C GLY A 24 9.00 -1.82 7.15
N ALA A 25 9.92 -1.81 8.13
CA ALA A 25 10.51 -3.01 8.70
C ALA A 25 9.51 -4.10 9.19
N PRO A 26 8.35 -3.76 9.81
CA PRO A 26 7.40 -4.78 10.26
C PRO A 26 6.34 -5.13 9.20
N VAL A 27 6.37 -4.52 8.01
CA VAL A 27 5.35 -4.73 6.97
C VAL A 27 5.69 -5.96 6.14
N THR A 28 4.66 -6.70 5.75
CA THR A 28 4.76 -7.90 4.92
C THR A 28 3.81 -7.77 3.73
N GLN A 29 4.02 -8.60 2.69
CA GLN A 29 3.07 -8.72 1.58
C GLN A 29 1.66 -9.08 2.09
N ALA A 30 1.56 -10.03 3.03
CA ALA A 30 0.28 -10.45 3.60
C ALA A 30 -0.47 -9.27 4.26
N TYR A 31 0.24 -8.38 4.96
CA TYR A 31 -0.40 -7.20 5.53
C TYR A 31 -0.81 -6.19 4.45
N ALA A 32 -0.01 -6.01 3.39
CA ALA A 32 -0.38 -5.16 2.27
C ALA A 32 -1.67 -5.64 1.58
N ASP A 33 -1.78 -6.96 1.36
CA ASP A 33 -2.97 -7.58 0.79
C ASP A 33 -4.19 -7.43 1.73
N GLU A 34 -4.00 -7.67 3.03
CA GLU A 34 -5.05 -7.54 4.05
C GLU A 34 -5.68 -6.14 4.06
N ILE A 35 -4.87 -5.09 3.90
CA ILE A 35 -5.33 -3.71 3.91
C ILE A 35 -5.76 -3.19 2.54
N GLY A 36 -5.61 -3.98 1.47
CA GLY A 36 -6.01 -3.61 0.10
C GLY A 36 -5.03 -2.69 -0.63
N ALA A 37 -3.75 -2.71 -0.26
CA ALA A 37 -2.69 -2.03 -1.01
C ALA A 37 -2.38 -2.77 -2.32
N ASP A 38 -1.85 -2.04 -3.31
CA ASP A 38 -1.47 -2.58 -4.62
C ASP A 38 -0.04 -3.13 -4.66
N GLY A 39 0.79 -2.82 -3.67
CA GLY A 39 2.17 -3.27 -3.63
C GLY A 39 2.86 -3.12 -2.28
N PHE A 40 3.85 -3.97 -2.07
CA PHE A 40 4.77 -3.90 -0.94
C PHE A 40 6.22 -4.02 -1.40
N ALA A 41 7.10 -3.24 -0.79
CA ALA A 41 8.55 -3.34 -0.96
C ALA A 41 9.26 -3.38 0.41
N PRO A 42 10.21 -4.30 0.63
CA PRO A 42 10.95 -4.40 1.88
C PRO A 42 12.05 -3.33 2.03
N ASP A 43 12.43 -2.65 0.93
CA ASP A 43 13.50 -1.67 0.91
C ASP A 43 13.26 -0.61 -0.18
N ALA A 44 14.06 0.47 -0.15
CA ALA A 44 13.92 1.58 -1.09
C ALA A 44 14.30 1.21 -2.54
N GLY A 45 15.25 0.31 -2.74
CA GLY A 45 15.72 -0.08 -4.07
C GLY A 45 14.72 -0.96 -4.81
N SER A 46 14.06 -1.87 -4.09
CA SER A 46 12.94 -2.66 -4.63
C SER A 46 11.69 -1.79 -4.85
N ALA A 47 11.41 -0.83 -3.97
CA ALA A 47 10.29 0.11 -4.14
C ALA A 47 10.39 0.94 -5.42
N ALA A 48 11.59 1.39 -5.80
CA ALA A 48 11.80 2.16 -7.03
C ALA A 48 11.48 1.39 -8.32
N LYS A 49 11.42 0.05 -8.25
CA LYS A 49 11.07 -0.84 -9.37
C LYS A 49 9.62 -1.32 -9.30
N LEU A 50 8.93 -1.01 -8.21
CA LEU A 50 7.57 -1.45 -7.93
C LEU A 50 6.62 -0.36 -8.40
N VAL A 51 6.30 -0.32 -9.70
CA VAL A 51 5.09 0.21 -10.38
C VAL A 51 5.37 0.28 -11.87
#